data_AF-A0A6C0LY91-F1
#
_entry.id   AF-A0A6C0LY91-F1
#
_cell.length_a   1.000
_cell.length_b   1.000
_cell.length_c   1.000
_cell.angle_alpha   90.00
_cell.angle_beta   90.00
_cell.angle_gamma   90.00
#
_symmetry.space_group_name_H-M   'P 1'
#
loop_
_entity.id
_entity.type
_entity.pdbx_description
1 polymer ?
#
loop_
_entity_poly.entity_id
_entity_poly.type
_entity_poly.pdbx_seq_one_letter_code
_entity_poly.pdbx_strand_id
1 'polypeptide(L)'
;MNIKLIAIAIIFHIFSTYCVHHIGNTHYHPSKSIKRNLDKVWDICHKMLPNYHYLEYIVNFFVLSIISYILCSKSFMKIFQDYLIYFPIIIIIRSIMILATILPKHKKCDSENLHWYSFVFGHCYDKIFSGHFSFVLLLTLSMLRYNIINLISAIIITFLNAFLLLSTRSHYTNDIIIAFFITHGVYNNCYISTLFN
;
A
#
# COMPACT_ATOMS: atom_id res chain seq x y z
N MET A 1 16.18 17.00 -5.51
CA MET A 1 15.82 15.71 -4.88
C MET A 1 16.27 15.71 -3.44
N ASN A 2 15.36 15.57 -2.46
CA ASN A 2 15.70 15.68 -1.04
C ASN A 2 16.00 14.28 -0.47
N ILE A 3 17.23 13.81 -0.62
CA ILE A 3 17.69 12.49 -0.11
C ILE A 3 17.38 12.33 1.38
N LYS A 4 17.42 13.43 2.15
CA LYS A 4 17.06 13.43 3.57
C LYS A 4 15.60 13.03 3.79
N LEU A 5 14.67 13.51 2.96
CA LEU A 5 13.25 13.14 3.06
C LEU A 5 13.03 11.65 2.80
N ILE A 6 13.70 11.10 1.79
CA ILE A 6 13.63 9.66 1.47
C ILE A 6 14.16 8.83 2.66
N ALA A 7 15.32 9.20 3.21
CA ALA A 7 15.89 8.52 4.36
C ALA A 7 14.97 8.58 5.59
N ILE A 8 14.40 9.75 5.88
CA ILE A 8 13.41 9.93 6.96
C ILE A 8 12.20 9.03 6.74
N ALA A 9 11.64 9.01 5.53
CA ALA A 9 10.47 8.19 5.21
C ALA A 9 10.76 6.69 5.43
N ILE A 10 11.92 6.20 4.99
CA ILE A 10 12.32 4.80 5.16
C ILE A 10 12.51 4.45 6.64
N ILE A 11 13.30 5.26 7.38
CA ILE A 11 13.57 5.02 8.81
C ILE A 11 12.26 5.03 9.61
N PHE A 12 11.42 6.02 9.36
CA PHE A 12 10.14 6.15 10.04
C PHE A 12 9.20 5.00 9.70
N HIS A 13 9.20 4.52 8.45
CA HIS A 13 8.42 3.35 8.07
C HIS A 13 8.88 2.08 8.78
N ILE A 14 10.17 1.79 8.78
CA ILE A 14 10.74 0.63 9.47
C ILE A 14 10.38 0.66 10.96
N PHE A 15 10.56 1.82 11.61
CA PHE A 15 10.20 2.02 13.01
C PHE A 15 8.70 1.80 13.26
N SER A 16 7.84 2.42 12.45
CA SER A 16 6.39 2.30 12.60
C SER A 16 5.91 0.86 12.42
N THR A 17 6.41 0.15 11.42
CA THR A 17 6.09 -1.26 11.18
C THR A 17 6.55 -2.15 12.33
N TYR A 18 7.74 -1.89 12.89
CA TYR A 18 8.24 -2.60 14.07
C TYR A 18 7.31 -2.39 15.28
N CYS A 19 6.96 -1.13 15.59
CA CYS A 19 6.05 -0.79 16.69
C CYS A 19 4.68 -1.45 16.52
N VAL A 20 4.08 -1.34 15.33
CA VAL A 20 2.77 -1.92 15.03
C VAL A 20 2.80 -3.44 15.12
N HIS A 21 3.86 -4.08 14.65
CA HIS A 21 4.03 -5.53 14.80
C HIS A 21 4.09 -5.93 16.28
N HIS A 22 4.92 -5.26 17.08
CA HIS A 22 5.10 -5.60 18.49
C HIS A 22 3.81 -5.36 19.32
N ILE A 23 3.18 -4.21 19.14
CA ILE A 23 1.93 -3.88 19.84
C ILE A 23 0.79 -4.80 19.37
N GLY A 24 0.66 -5.00 18.06
CA GLY A 24 -0.35 -5.87 17.47
C GLY A 24 -0.21 -7.32 17.94
N ASN A 25 1.01 -7.86 17.95
CA ASN A 25 1.25 -9.21 18.44
C ASN A 25 0.94 -9.33 19.93
N THR A 26 1.25 -8.31 20.74
CA THR A 26 0.94 -8.30 22.18
C THR A 26 -0.56 -8.22 22.45
N HIS A 27 -1.27 -7.37 21.70
CA HIS A 27 -2.71 -7.13 21.87
C HIS A 27 -3.56 -8.31 21.37
N TYR A 28 -3.16 -8.91 20.24
CA TYR A 28 -3.90 -9.97 19.56
C TYR A 28 -3.35 -11.39 19.84
N HIS A 29 -2.40 -11.56 20.77
CA HIS A 29 -1.81 -12.87 21.07
C HIS A 29 -2.84 -13.89 21.59
N PRO A 30 -2.83 -15.14 21.10
CA PRO A 30 -3.79 -16.18 21.51
C PRO A 30 -3.66 -16.60 22.98
N SER A 31 -2.46 -16.53 23.59
CA SER A 31 -2.25 -16.92 25.00
C SER A 31 -2.87 -15.98 26.04
N LYS A 32 -3.18 -14.72 25.66
CA LYS A 32 -3.82 -13.72 26.54
C LYS A 32 -5.29 -13.44 26.18
N SER A 33 -5.74 -13.85 24.99
CA SER A 33 -7.12 -13.68 24.53
C SER A 33 -7.95 -14.92 24.89
N ILE A 34 -8.28 -15.06 26.18
CA ILE A 34 -9.35 -15.96 26.64
C ILE A 34 -10.62 -15.62 25.85
N LYS A 35 -10.99 -16.49 24.90
CA LYS A 35 -12.34 -16.53 24.26
C LYS A 35 -12.92 -15.20 23.77
N ARG A 36 -12.13 -14.15 23.55
CA ARG A 36 -12.63 -13.01 22.78
C ARG A 36 -12.74 -13.53 21.37
N ASN A 37 -13.98 -13.70 20.90
CA ASN A 37 -14.27 -13.62 19.48
C ASN A 37 -13.53 -12.37 19.00
N LEU A 38 -12.34 -12.56 18.43
CA LEU A 38 -11.62 -11.49 17.77
C LEU A 38 -12.55 -11.10 16.64
N ASP A 39 -13.36 -10.07 16.91
CA ASP A 39 -14.45 -9.69 16.04
C ASP A 39 -13.85 -9.44 14.68
N LYS A 40 -14.12 -10.38 13.79
CA LYS A 40 -13.60 -10.37 12.44
C LYS A 40 -14.10 -9.07 11.83
N VAL A 41 -13.18 -8.18 11.44
CA VAL A 41 -13.54 -6.94 10.76
C VAL A 41 -14.49 -7.28 9.62
N TRP A 42 -15.69 -6.73 9.69
CA TRP A 42 -16.71 -6.98 8.71
C TRP A 42 -16.44 -6.06 7.52
N ASP A 43 -15.85 -6.64 6.48
CA ASP A 43 -15.49 -5.94 5.25
C ASP A 43 -16.42 -6.36 4.10
N ILE A 44 -17.04 -5.36 3.48
CA ILE A 44 -18.08 -5.54 2.45
C ILE A 44 -17.53 -6.31 1.25
N CYS A 45 -16.38 -5.87 0.71
CA CYS A 45 -15.77 -6.53 -0.43
C CYS A 45 -15.27 -7.93 -0.07
N HIS A 46 -14.85 -8.16 1.18
CA HIS A 46 -14.49 -9.50 1.65
C HIS A 46 -15.67 -10.47 1.75
N LYS A 47 -16.91 -9.95 1.77
CA LYS A 47 -18.12 -10.77 1.72
C LYS A 47 -18.61 -10.99 0.30
N MET A 48 -18.45 -10.00 -0.57
CA MET A 48 -18.97 -10.03 -1.94
C MET A 48 -18.01 -10.68 -2.95
N LEU A 49 -16.70 -10.51 -2.79
CA LEU A 49 -15.70 -10.99 -3.74
C LEU A 49 -15.27 -12.43 -3.46
N PRO A 50 -14.81 -13.19 -4.48
CA PRO A 50 -14.23 -14.50 -4.28
C PRO A 50 -13.00 -14.44 -3.36
N ASN A 51 -12.70 -15.57 -2.70
CA ASN A 51 -11.54 -15.69 -1.82
C ASN A 51 -10.38 -16.36 -2.56
N TYR A 52 -9.46 -15.56 -3.07
CA TYR A 52 -8.24 -15.99 -3.76
C TYR A 52 -7.00 -15.84 -2.89
N HIS A 53 -7.11 -15.97 -1.57
CA HIS A 53 -5.96 -15.82 -0.67
C HIS A 53 -4.78 -16.74 -1.01
N TYR A 54 -5.03 -17.93 -1.59
CA TYR A 54 -3.98 -18.85 -2.06
C TYR A 54 -3.14 -18.31 -3.23
N LEU A 55 -3.60 -17.24 -3.89
CA LEU A 55 -2.91 -16.56 -4.98
C LEU A 55 -2.31 -15.21 -4.53
N GLU A 56 -1.98 -15.02 -3.26
CA GLU A 56 -1.48 -13.73 -2.76
C GLU A 56 -0.28 -13.17 -3.55
N TYR A 57 0.57 -14.05 -4.11
CA TYR A 57 1.70 -13.66 -4.96
C TYR A 57 1.28 -12.95 -6.27
N ILE A 58 0.05 -13.15 -6.76
CA ILE A 58 -0.43 -12.54 -8.01
C ILE A 58 -0.40 -11.02 -7.95
N VAL A 59 -0.61 -10.44 -6.76
CA VAL A 59 -0.53 -8.99 -6.53
C VAL A 59 0.88 -8.50 -6.84
N ASN A 60 1.91 -9.21 -6.36
CA ASN A 60 3.30 -8.83 -6.60
C ASN A 60 3.66 -8.98 -8.08
N PHE A 61 3.21 -10.05 -8.74
CA PHE A 61 3.40 -10.20 -10.19
C PHE A 61 2.72 -9.09 -11.00
N PHE A 62 1.54 -8.64 -10.58
CA PHE A 62 0.84 -7.53 -11.21
C PHE A 62 1.62 -6.20 -11.04
N VAL A 63 2.16 -5.92 -9.85
CA VAL A 63 3.02 -4.75 -9.65
C VAL A 63 4.28 -4.83 -10.52
N LEU A 64 4.93 -5.99 -10.56
CA LEU A 64 6.13 -6.21 -11.36
C LEU A 64 5.87 -6.04 -12.86
N SER A 65 4.72 -6.46 -13.38
CA SER A 65 4.39 -6.29 -14.80
C SER A 65 4.26 -4.81 -15.18
N ILE A 66 3.69 -3.98 -14.31
CA ILE A 66 3.62 -2.52 -14.49
C ILE A 66 5.02 -1.90 -14.46
N ILE A 67 5.86 -2.29 -13.51
CA ILE A 67 7.25 -1.80 -13.42
C ILE A 67 8.02 -2.18 -14.69
N SER A 68 7.93 -3.43 -15.13
CA SER A 68 8.58 -3.91 -16.37
C SER A 68 8.14 -3.11 -17.58
N TYR A 69 6.83 -2.82 -17.70
CA TYR A 69 6.31 -2.00 -18.80
C TYR A 69 6.87 -0.55 -18.75
N ILE A 70 6.94 0.05 -17.57
CA ILE A 70 7.49 1.40 -17.38
C ILE A 70 8.99 1.46 -17.72
N LEU A 71 9.77 0.42 -17.34
CA LEU A 71 11.20 0.33 -17.65
C LEU A 71 11.49 0.34 -19.16
N CYS A 72 10.57 -0.20 -19.96
CA CYS A 72 10.67 -0.17 -21.43
C CYS A 72 10.19 1.16 -22.05
N SER A 73 9.65 2.09 -21.27
CA SER A 73 9.11 3.35 -21.78
C SER A 73 10.19 4.45 -21.90
N LYS A 74 10.08 5.29 -22.93
CA LYS A 74 10.96 6.47 -23.10
C LYS A 74 10.81 7.50 -21.97
N SER A 75 9.73 7.41 -21.18
CA SER A 75 9.40 8.32 -20.09
C SER A 75 9.79 7.79 -18.71
N PHE A 76 10.50 6.64 -18.65
CA PHE A 76 10.94 6.01 -17.40
C PHE A 76 11.57 7.02 -16.43
N MET A 77 12.55 7.80 -16.87
CA MET A 77 13.26 8.76 -16.01
C MET A 77 12.32 9.82 -15.41
N LYS A 78 11.31 10.26 -16.16
CA LYS A 78 10.33 11.25 -15.68
C LYS A 78 9.38 10.64 -14.65
N ILE A 79 8.89 9.42 -14.90
CA ILE A 79 8.07 8.68 -13.94
C ILE A 79 8.87 8.40 -12.66
N PHE A 80 10.12 7.98 -12.80
CA PHE A 80 10.99 7.70 -11.67
C PHE A 80 11.23 8.95 -10.81
N GLN A 81 11.41 10.12 -11.44
CA GLN A 81 11.51 11.39 -10.72
C GLN A 81 10.22 11.74 -9.98
N ASP A 82 9.05 11.65 -10.62
CA ASP A 82 7.75 11.84 -9.96
C ASP A 82 7.62 10.91 -8.75
N TYR A 83 7.97 9.63 -8.93
CA TYR A 83 7.91 8.62 -7.88
C TYR A 83 8.83 8.97 -6.69
N LEU A 84 10.07 9.40 -6.94
CA LEU A 84 11.01 9.80 -5.89
C LEU A 84 10.57 11.06 -5.11
N ILE A 85 9.70 11.89 -5.68
CA ILE A 85 9.16 13.08 -5.02
C ILE A 85 7.94 12.71 -4.18
N TYR A 86 6.96 12.02 -4.77
CA TYR A 86 5.66 11.81 -4.14
C TYR A 86 5.64 10.62 -3.18
N PHE A 87 6.35 9.53 -3.49
CA PHE A 87 6.27 8.30 -2.71
C PHE A 87 6.79 8.43 -1.27
N PRO A 88 7.89 9.16 -0.97
CA PRO A 88 8.32 9.37 0.40
C PRO A 88 7.27 10.04 1.29
N ILE A 89 6.51 10.99 0.73
CA ILE A 89 5.42 11.67 1.44
C ILE A 89 4.30 10.67 1.75
N ILE A 90 3.90 9.85 0.77
CA ILE A 90 2.91 8.79 0.94
C ILE A 90 3.35 7.80 2.03
N ILE A 91 4.63 7.42 2.06
CA ILE A 91 5.18 6.49 3.08
C ILE A 91 5.17 7.11 4.47
N ILE A 92 5.44 8.41 4.62
CA ILE A 92 5.33 9.09 5.91
C ILE A 92 3.88 9.06 6.39
N ILE A 93 2.92 9.42 5.53
CA ILE A 93 1.49 9.41 5.88
C ILE A 93 1.05 7.99 6.26
N ARG A 94 1.43 6.97 5.48
CA ARG A 94 1.18 5.56 5.81
C ARG A 94 1.68 5.23 7.21
N SER A 95 2.93 5.59 7.52
CA SER A 95 3.58 5.31 8.80
C SER A 95 2.83 5.96 9.98
N ILE A 96 2.32 7.18 9.81
CA ILE A 96 1.45 7.83 10.80
C ILE A 96 0.15 7.04 10.99
N MET A 97 -0.51 6.65 9.89
CA MET A 97 -1.81 5.98 9.97
C MET A 97 -1.72 4.60 10.63
N ILE A 98 -0.69 3.81 10.31
CA ILE A 98 -0.53 2.48 10.91
C ILE A 98 -0.21 2.57 12.42
N LEU A 99 0.45 3.65 12.87
CA LEU A 99 0.65 3.91 14.30
C LEU A 99 -0.63 4.36 14.99
N ALA A 100 -1.50 5.10 14.30
CA ALA A 100 -2.75 5.61 14.86
C ALA A 100 -3.76 4.50 15.17
N THR A 101 -3.79 3.42 14.40
CA THR A 101 -4.75 2.33 14.61
C THR A 101 -4.19 0.98 14.13
N ILE A 102 -4.25 -0.01 15.02
CA ILE A 102 -3.79 -1.37 14.76
C ILE A 102 -4.99 -2.28 14.52
N LEU A 103 -5.12 -2.74 13.27
CA LEU A 103 -6.22 -3.59 12.87
C LEU A 103 -5.86 -5.08 13.04
N PRO A 104 -6.86 -5.95 13.29
CA PRO A 104 -6.61 -7.36 13.48
C PRO A 104 -6.10 -8.00 12.18
N LYS A 105 -5.12 -8.89 12.32
CA LYS A 105 -4.57 -9.64 11.20
C LYS A 105 -5.58 -10.61 10.60
N HIS A 106 -5.39 -10.95 9.33
CA HIS A 106 -6.09 -12.08 8.73
C HIS A 106 -5.65 -13.40 9.39
N LYS A 107 -6.56 -14.37 9.53
CA LYS A 107 -6.32 -15.66 10.23
C LYS A 107 -5.09 -16.43 9.73
N LYS A 108 -4.79 -16.30 8.44
CA LYS A 108 -3.70 -17.00 7.76
C LYS A 108 -2.38 -16.22 7.72
N CYS A 109 -2.34 -15.02 8.32
CA CYS A 109 -1.13 -14.24 8.37
C CYS A 109 -0.23 -14.72 9.51
N ASP A 110 0.99 -15.13 9.16
CA ASP A 110 2.04 -15.50 10.12
C ASP A 110 2.56 -14.23 10.79
N SER A 111 2.21 -14.05 12.08
CA SER A 111 2.71 -12.93 12.88
C SER A 111 3.81 -13.34 13.86
N GLU A 112 4.21 -14.61 13.84
CA GLU A 112 5.27 -15.12 14.71
C GLU A 112 6.64 -14.87 14.05
N ASN A 113 6.68 -14.91 12.71
CA ASN A 113 7.89 -14.67 11.95
C ASN A 113 7.86 -13.31 11.23
N LEU A 114 8.54 -12.31 11.82
CA LEU A 114 8.79 -11.04 11.16
C LEU A 114 10.03 -11.15 10.26
N HIS A 115 9.80 -11.27 8.95
CA HIS A 115 10.89 -11.33 7.97
C HIS A 115 11.38 -9.92 7.57
N TRP A 116 12.63 -9.81 7.11
CA TRP A 116 13.23 -8.53 6.70
C TRP A 116 12.40 -7.78 5.63
N TYR A 117 11.78 -8.49 4.69
CA TYR A 117 10.95 -7.91 3.65
C TYR A 117 9.64 -7.31 4.20
N SER A 118 9.22 -7.71 5.41
CA SER A 118 8.03 -7.17 6.07
C SER A 118 8.22 -5.70 6.48
N PHE A 119 9.45 -5.24 6.68
CA PHE A 119 9.73 -3.83 6.97
C PHE A 119 9.56 -2.93 5.73
N VAL A 120 9.57 -3.50 4.53
CA VAL A 120 9.45 -2.77 3.27
C VAL A 120 8.02 -2.83 2.73
N PHE A 121 7.39 -4.00 2.76
CA PHE A 121 6.07 -4.22 2.18
C PHE A 121 4.93 -4.07 3.20
N GLY A 122 5.25 -4.05 4.49
CA GLY A 122 4.28 -4.21 5.55
C GLY A 122 4.14 -5.66 5.99
N HIS A 123 3.25 -5.90 6.96
CA HIS A 123 3.08 -7.19 7.60
C HIS A 123 1.59 -7.48 7.92
N CYS A 124 1.32 -8.13 9.04
CA CYS A 124 -0.02 -8.62 9.37
C CYS A 124 -0.98 -7.57 9.94
N TYR A 125 -0.46 -6.58 10.68
CA TYR A 125 -1.27 -5.66 11.49
C TYR A 125 -1.39 -4.24 10.89
N ASP A 126 -0.66 -3.94 9.83
CA ASP A 126 -0.58 -2.63 9.18
C ASP A 126 -1.61 -2.50 8.04
N LYS A 127 -2.87 -2.75 8.37
CA LYS A 127 -3.99 -2.87 7.41
C LYS A 127 -4.95 -1.69 7.46
N ILE A 128 -4.45 -0.44 7.52
CA ILE A 128 -5.27 0.78 7.45
C ILE A 128 -4.98 1.63 6.20
N PHE A 129 -3.82 1.44 5.59
CA PHE A 129 -3.38 2.18 4.42
C PHE A 129 -2.61 1.23 3.50
N SER A 130 -3.12 0.97 2.30
CA SER A 130 -2.47 0.04 1.37
C SER A 130 -1.34 0.71 0.58
N GLY A 131 -0.09 0.33 0.87
CA GLY A 131 1.05 0.79 0.08
C GLY A 131 1.12 0.15 -1.30
N HIS A 132 0.75 -1.12 -1.48
CA HIS A 132 0.65 -1.73 -2.81
C HIS A 132 -0.34 -0.98 -3.70
N PHE A 133 -1.50 -0.60 -3.15
CA PHE A 133 -2.46 0.20 -3.89
C PHE A 133 -1.90 1.58 -4.24
N SER A 134 -1.35 2.28 -3.25
CA SER A 134 -0.75 3.61 -3.44
C SER A 134 0.40 3.62 -4.45
N PHE A 135 1.24 2.59 -4.43
CA PHE A 135 2.36 2.40 -5.34
C PHE A 135 1.87 2.34 -6.80
N VAL A 136 0.93 1.43 -7.08
CA VAL A 136 0.39 1.25 -8.44
C VAL A 136 -0.41 2.46 -8.88
N LEU A 137 -1.21 3.05 -7.99
CA LEU A 137 -1.98 4.25 -8.31
C LEU A 137 -1.04 5.41 -8.68
N LEU A 138 0.04 5.63 -7.92
CA LEU A 138 1.03 6.66 -8.22
C LEU A 138 1.70 6.43 -9.58
N LEU A 139 2.12 5.19 -9.87
CA LEU A 139 2.68 4.86 -11.18
C LEU A 139 1.66 5.08 -12.31
N THR A 140 0.41 4.68 -12.10
CA THR A 140 -0.67 4.81 -13.07
C THR A 140 -0.97 6.29 -13.38
N LEU A 141 -1.01 7.14 -12.35
CA LEU A 141 -1.18 8.60 -12.51
C LEU A 141 -0.01 9.21 -13.28
N SER A 142 1.23 8.83 -12.96
CA SER A 142 2.42 9.28 -13.70
C SER A 142 2.42 8.81 -15.16
N MET A 143 2.03 7.56 -15.41
CA MET A 143 1.91 7.03 -16.78
C MET A 143 0.83 7.77 -17.59
N LEU A 144 -0.30 8.12 -16.95
CA LEU A 144 -1.35 8.92 -17.56
C LEU A 144 -0.85 10.33 -17.90
N ARG A 145 -0.14 10.99 -16.98
CA ARG A 145 0.45 12.32 -17.17
C ARG A 145 1.42 12.38 -18.36
N TYR A 146 2.24 11.34 -18.53
CA TYR A 146 3.21 11.26 -19.62
C TYR A 146 2.65 10.61 -20.89
N ASN A 147 1.32 10.46 -21.00
CA ASN A 147 0.62 9.89 -22.16
C ASN A 147 1.11 8.49 -22.57
N ILE A 148 1.58 7.69 -21.61
CA ILE A 148 1.96 6.29 -21.84
C ILE A 148 0.72 5.42 -21.93
N ILE A 149 -0.30 5.76 -21.14
CA ILE A 149 -1.61 5.12 -21.14
C ILE A 149 -2.70 6.17 -21.24
N ASN A 150 -3.87 5.78 -21.74
CA ASN A 150 -5.06 6.62 -21.72
C ASN A 150 -5.83 6.46 -20.39
N LEU A 151 -6.85 7.30 -20.20
CA LEU A 151 -7.67 7.30 -18.98
C LEU A 151 -8.37 5.95 -18.73
N ILE A 152 -8.84 5.29 -19.78
CA ILE A 152 -9.54 4.00 -19.67
C ILE A 152 -8.57 2.93 -19.12
N SER A 153 -7.37 2.85 -19.68
CA SER A 153 -6.31 1.96 -19.19
C SER A 153 -5.95 2.26 -17.75
N ALA A 154 -5.87 3.55 -17.36
CA ALA A 154 -5.59 3.94 -15.98
C ALA A 154 -6.67 3.46 -15.00
N ILE A 155 -7.94 3.60 -15.37
CA ILE A 155 -9.07 3.10 -14.58
C ILE A 155 -9.01 1.58 -14.45
N ILE A 156 -8.76 0.87 -15.55
CA ILE A 156 -8.67 -0.59 -15.56
C ILE A 156 -7.53 -1.08 -14.66
N ILE A 157 -6.32 -0.50 -14.78
CA ILE A 157 -5.16 -0.89 -13.96
C ILE A 157 -5.46 -0.67 -12.47
N THR A 158 -6.03 0.48 -12.12
CA THR A 158 -6.35 0.82 -10.73
C THR A 158 -7.43 -0.11 -10.16
N PHE A 159 -8.48 -0.38 -10.95
CA PHE A 159 -9.56 -1.29 -10.57
C PHE A 159 -9.06 -2.72 -10.40
N LEU A 160 -8.25 -3.24 -11.34
CA LEU A 160 -7.66 -4.57 -11.25
C LEU A 160 -6.78 -4.70 -10.00
N ASN A 161 -5.96 -3.70 -9.70
CA ASN A 161 -5.15 -3.72 -8.49
C ASN A 161 -6.01 -3.80 -7.23
N ALA A 162 -7.04 -2.95 -7.12
CA ALA A 162 -7.96 -2.98 -5.99
C ALA A 162 -8.67 -4.34 -5.88
N PHE A 163 -9.17 -4.86 -7.00
CA PHE A 163 -9.85 -6.15 -7.07
C PHE A 163 -8.95 -7.29 -6.59
N LEU A 164 -7.68 -7.33 -7.05
CA LEU A 164 -6.73 -8.36 -6.64
C LEU A 164 -6.46 -8.27 -5.13
N LEU A 165 -6.15 -7.09 -4.61
CA LEU A 165 -5.86 -6.87 -3.18
C LEU A 165 -7.02 -7.29 -2.26
N LEU A 166 -8.26 -7.01 -2.67
CA LEU A 166 -9.46 -7.37 -1.91
C LEU A 166 -9.77 -8.86 -2.03
N SER A 167 -9.64 -9.44 -3.23
CA SER A 167 -9.94 -10.85 -3.48
C SER A 167 -8.93 -11.79 -2.81
N THR A 168 -7.66 -11.40 -2.71
CA THR A 168 -6.62 -12.14 -1.96
C THR A 168 -6.71 -11.93 -0.45
N ARG A 169 -7.63 -11.08 0.01
CA ARG A 169 -7.78 -10.68 1.43
C ARG A 169 -6.48 -10.08 2.00
N SER A 170 -5.67 -9.48 1.14
CA SER A 170 -4.40 -8.85 1.53
C SER A 170 -4.64 -7.50 2.21
N HIS A 171 -5.75 -6.83 1.91
CA HIS A 171 -6.16 -5.55 2.48
C HIS A 171 -7.67 -5.46 2.66
N TYR A 172 -8.12 -4.59 3.57
CA TYR A 172 -9.54 -4.22 3.69
C TYR A 172 -9.90 -3.14 2.67
N THR A 173 -11.20 -3.00 2.41
CA THR A 173 -11.79 -1.99 1.52
C THR A 173 -11.40 -0.58 1.95
N ASN A 174 -11.44 -0.31 3.27
CA ASN A 174 -11.06 0.98 3.82
C ASN A 174 -9.60 1.34 3.49
N ASP A 175 -8.68 0.37 3.52
CA ASP A 175 -7.25 0.57 3.22
C ASP A 175 -7.05 1.11 1.80
N ILE A 176 -7.87 0.65 0.87
CA ILE A 176 -7.81 1.01 -0.55
C ILE A 176 -8.45 2.38 -0.77
N ILE A 177 -9.61 2.65 -0.16
CA ILE A 177 -10.28 3.95 -0.26
C ILE A 177 -9.40 5.07 0.33
N ILE A 178 -8.83 4.84 1.51
CA ILE A 178 -7.92 5.77 2.17
C ILE A 178 -6.68 6.01 1.30
N ALA A 179 -6.05 4.94 0.81
CA ALA A 179 -4.90 5.03 -0.08
C ALA A 179 -5.22 5.81 -1.37
N PHE A 180 -6.40 5.60 -1.97
CA PHE A 180 -6.85 6.34 -3.13
C PHE A 180 -6.84 7.85 -2.90
N PHE A 181 -7.56 8.32 -1.87
CA PHE A 181 -7.69 9.75 -1.61
C PHE A 181 -6.36 10.41 -1.25
N ILE A 182 -5.54 9.74 -0.43
CA ILE A 182 -4.25 10.30 -0.01
C ILE A 182 -3.27 10.31 -1.18
N THR A 183 -3.12 9.22 -1.93
CA THR A 183 -2.20 9.19 -3.08
C THR A 183 -2.61 10.20 -4.15
N HIS A 184 -3.90 10.25 -4.49
CA HIS A 184 -4.41 11.23 -5.45
C HIS A 184 -4.25 12.67 -4.94
N GLY A 185 -4.53 12.92 -3.65
CA GLY A 185 -4.34 14.22 -3.02
C GLY A 185 -2.88 14.68 -3.00
N VAL A 186 -1.94 13.79 -2.63
CA VAL A 186 -0.50 14.08 -2.65
C VAL A 186 -0.04 14.37 -4.08
N TYR A 187 -0.46 13.55 -5.05
CA TYR A 187 -0.09 13.73 -6.44
C TYR A 187 -0.53 15.09 -6.98
N ASN A 188 -1.80 15.47 -6.79
CA ASN A 188 -2.33 16.73 -7.32
C ASN A 188 -1.79 17.98 -6.60
N ASN A 189 -1.68 17.95 -5.27
CA ASN A 189 -1.23 19.13 -4.52
C ASN A 189 0.28 19.39 -4.69
N CYS A 190 1.10 18.35 -4.70
CA CYS A 190 2.53 18.54 -4.97
C CYS A 190 2.80 18.84 -6.45
N TYR A 191 1.98 18.32 -7.39
CA TYR A 191 2.10 18.70 -8.81
C TYR A 191 1.93 20.20 -9.03
N ILE A 192 0.89 20.79 -8.44
CA ILE A 192 0.64 22.24 -8.52
C ILE A 192 1.87 23.02 -8.03
N SER A 193 2.48 22.60 -6.91
CA SER A 193 3.68 23.29 -6.38
C SER A 193 4.92 23.21 -7.29
N THR A 194 4.99 22.23 -8.19
CA THR A 194 6.10 22.10 -9.18
C THR A 194 5.86 22.83 -10.50
N LEU A 195 4.62 23.29 -10.75
CA LEU A 195 4.29 24.13 -11.91
C LEU A 195 4.52 25.62 -11.66
N PHE A 196 4.52 26.03 -10.38
CA PHE A 196 4.66 27.41 -9.93
C PHE A 196 6.04 27.76 -9.37
N ASN A 197 7.03 26.87 -9.54
CA ASN A 197 8.46 27.10 -9.29
C ASN A 197 9.25 26.73 -10.55
#